data_AF-A0A7W3Z8L1-F1
#
_entry.id   AF-A0A7W3Z8L1-F1
#
_cell.length_a   1.000
_cell.length_b   1.000
_cell.length_c   1.000
_cell.angle_alpha   90.00
_cell.angle_beta   90.00
_cell.angle_gamma   90.00
#
_symmetry.space_group_name_H-M   'P 1'
#
loop_
_entity.id
_entity.type
_entity.pdbx_description
1 polymer ?
#
loop_
_entity_poly.entity_id
_entity_poly.type
_entity_poly.pdbx_seq_one_letter_code
_entity_poly.pdbx_strand_id
1 'polypeptide(L)'
;MQYELLANHLDPTFGNIYDLGVPGNGAQGWTAELRAAASEYLSAGLPSDVLPWLQELSAIGPEHSDEGWTDELIDTYDPGELGWLVRRAAVAAVPSLGELLEGRSDWGVPAEDMKADVATWLDVHATHDQLMELADRVGYVKEASPSSDYELLPDGFDIAEQASPPELLRVWESVTASAVTDLTDSEWDILCSCFPPRRGGGRYRTYELEARRQAFDAVRFKMANSVPWSAVPWRYGKPPMPYFNFRRYARDGLFESLAKSLPVGEDTRRLSQWVNSLADGAADDTKS
;
A
#
# COMPACT_ATOMS: atom_id res chain seq x y z
N MET A 1 -5.25 9.95 -20.56
CA MET A 1 -4.12 10.14 -21.51
C MET A 1 -2.75 9.66 -21.02
N GLN A 2 -2.11 10.18 -19.96
CA GLN A 2 -0.68 9.85 -19.67
C GLN A 2 -0.35 8.34 -19.61
N TYR A 3 -1.25 7.52 -19.05
CA TYR A 3 -1.07 6.06 -18.92
C TYR A 3 -1.84 5.25 -19.98
N GLU A 4 -2.54 5.90 -20.89
CA GLU A 4 -3.26 5.26 -22.00
C GLU A 4 -2.29 4.96 -23.16
N LEU A 5 -1.18 4.29 -22.84
CA LEU A 5 -0.02 4.21 -23.73
C LEU A 5 -0.35 3.61 -25.10
N LEU A 6 -1.04 2.46 -25.10
CA LEU A 6 -1.48 1.79 -26.33
C LEU A 6 -2.54 2.61 -27.07
N ALA A 7 -3.49 3.22 -26.35
CA ALA A 7 -4.52 4.05 -26.98
C ALA A 7 -3.89 5.27 -27.66
N ASN A 8 -2.99 6.00 -27.00
CA ASN A 8 -2.29 7.15 -27.58
C ASN A 8 -1.45 6.77 -28.81
N HIS A 9 -0.88 5.56 -28.82
CA HIS A 9 -0.11 5.07 -29.96
C HIS A 9 -1.01 4.80 -31.18
N LEU A 10 -2.19 4.22 -30.95
CA LEU A 10 -3.09 3.79 -32.02
C LEU A 10 -4.09 4.87 -32.47
N ASP A 11 -4.45 5.81 -31.60
CA ASP A 11 -5.47 6.84 -31.82
C ASP A 11 -5.27 7.64 -33.11
N PRO A 12 -4.05 8.09 -33.48
CA PRO A 12 -3.85 8.85 -34.73
C PRO A 12 -4.25 8.10 -36.01
N THR A 13 -4.23 6.76 -35.97
CA THR A 13 -4.43 5.91 -37.16
C THR A 13 -5.77 5.18 -37.11
N PHE A 14 -6.17 4.70 -35.94
CA PHE A 14 -7.32 3.82 -35.76
C PHE A 14 -8.43 4.43 -34.90
N GLY A 15 -8.21 5.62 -34.34
CA GLY A 15 -9.07 6.22 -33.33
C GLY A 15 -8.93 5.54 -31.96
N ASN A 16 -9.78 5.95 -31.03
CA ASN A 16 -9.70 5.53 -29.65
C ASN A 16 -9.96 4.02 -29.49
N ILE A 17 -8.92 3.28 -29.07
CA ILE A 17 -8.99 1.82 -28.90
C ILE A 17 -10.08 1.39 -27.90
N TYR A 18 -10.44 2.24 -26.93
CA TYR A 18 -11.50 1.95 -25.95
C TYR A 18 -12.90 1.92 -26.57
N ASP A 19 -13.10 2.61 -27.70
CA ASP A 19 -14.36 2.60 -28.44
C ASP A 19 -14.46 1.38 -29.38
N LEU A 20 -13.37 0.63 -29.58
CA LEU A 20 -13.32 -0.56 -30.41
C LEU A 20 -13.82 -1.78 -29.61
N GLY A 21 -14.97 -2.33 -30.03
CA GLY A 21 -15.56 -3.55 -29.46
C GLY A 21 -16.83 -3.34 -28.62
N VAL A 22 -17.26 -2.09 -28.38
CA VAL A 22 -18.53 -1.82 -27.68
C VAL A 22 -19.74 -2.13 -28.58
N PRO A 23 -20.67 -3.02 -28.15
CA PRO A 23 -21.86 -3.34 -28.96
C PRO A 23 -22.69 -2.09 -29.24
N GLY A 24 -22.92 -1.79 -30.52
CA GLY A 24 -23.74 -0.65 -30.96
C GLY A 24 -22.96 0.57 -31.47
N ASN A 25 -21.63 0.62 -31.30
CA ASN A 25 -20.78 1.72 -31.80
C ASN A 25 -19.99 1.35 -33.08
N GLY A 26 -20.41 0.30 -33.79
CA GLY A 26 -19.71 -0.21 -34.97
C GLY A 26 -18.50 -1.07 -34.62
N ALA A 27 -18.68 -2.06 -33.72
CA ALA A 27 -17.67 -2.99 -33.23
C ALA A 27 -16.67 -3.44 -34.31
N GLN A 28 -15.52 -2.78 -34.37
CA GLN A 28 -14.39 -3.19 -35.17
C GLN A 28 -13.55 -4.08 -34.26
N GLY A 29 -13.67 -5.40 -34.43
CA GLY A 29 -12.70 -6.33 -33.88
C GLY A 29 -11.34 -6.15 -34.55
N TRP A 30 -10.36 -6.93 -34.10
CA TRP A 30 -9.00 -6.91 -34.65
C TRP A 30 -8.95 -6.98 -36.19
N THR A 31 -8.52 -5.90 -36.83
CA THR A 31 -8.09 -5.90 -38.25
C THR A 31 -6.63 -6.33 -38.34
N ALA A 32 -6.18 -6.79 -39.52
CA ALA A 32 -4.78 -7.17 -39.72
C ALA A 32 -3.81 -5.99 -39.46
N GLU A 33 -4.21 -4.79 -39.87
CA GLU A 33 -3.44 -3.56 -39.67
C GLU A 33 -3.38 -3.15 -38.20
N LEU A 34 -4.51 -3.22 -37.48
CA LEU A 34 -4.58 -2.93 -36.05
C LEU A 34 -3.76 -3.94 -35.23
N ARG A 35 -3.84 -5.24 -35.56
CA ARG A 35 -3.02 -6.29 -34.94
C ARG A 35 -1.53 -6.03 -35.13
N ALA A 36 -1.11 -5.71 -36.36
CA ALA A 36 0.28 -5.44 -36.67
C ALA A 36 0.82 -4.23 -35.87
N ALA A 37 0.05 -3.14 -35.82
CA ALA A 37 0.43 -1.95 -35.05
C ALA A 37 0.49 -2.21 -33.54
N ALA A 38 -0.48 -2.95 -32.99
CA ALA A 38 -0.46 -3.33 -31.57
C ALA A 38 0.73 -4.26 -31.25
N SER A 39 1.02 -5.25 -32.10
CA SER A 39 2.13 -6.19 -31.91
C SER A 39 3.49 -5.47 -31.97
N GLU A 40 3.66 -4.55 -32.92
CA GLU A 40 4.85 -3.69 -33.01
C GLU A 40 5.04 -2.86 -31.74
N TYR A 41 3.97 -2.21 -31.27
CA TYR A 41 4.03 -1.41 -30.05
C TYR A 41 4.37 -2.26 -28.81
N LEU A 42 3.73 -3.42 -28.63
CA LEU A 42 3.98 -4.28 -27.48
C LEU A 42 5.41 -4.83 -27.46
N SER A 43 5.98 -5.10 -28.63
CA SER A 43 7.33 -5.66 -28.75
C SER A 43 8.45 -4.60 -28.63
N ALA A 44 8.24 -3.39 -29.14
CA ALA A 44 9.31 -2.39 -29.29
C ALA A 44 8.99 -1.01 -28.71
N GLY A 45 7.71 -0.66 -28.57
CA GLY A 45 7.23 0.64 -28.11
C GLY A 45 6.90 0.71 -26.62
N LEU A 46 6.68 -0.44 -25.96
CA LEU A 46 6.28 -0.49 -24.55
C LEU A 46 7.45 -0.10 -23.63
N PRO A 47 7.25 0.80 -22.66
CA PRO A 47 8.27 1.11 -21.66
C PRO A 47 8.71 -0.14 -20.88
N SER A 48 10.02 -0.25 -20.62
CA SER A 48 10.62 -1.46 -20.03
C SER A 48 10.17 -1.75 -18.60
N ASP A 49 9.74 -0.72 -17.88
CA ASP A 49 9.18 -0.79 -16.52
C ASP A 49 7.71 -1.24 -16.49
N VAL A 50 7.00 -1.15 -17.62
CA VAL A 50 5.59 -1.58 -17.75
C VAL A 50 5.47 -3.07 -18.08
N LEU A 51 6.42 -3.61 -18.85
CA LEU A 51 6.37 -5.01 -19.31
C LEU A 51 6.21 -6.04 -18.18
N PRO A 52 6.95 -5.98 -17.06
CA PRO A 52 6.78 -6.95 -15.97
C PRO A 52 5.36 -6.94 -15.39
N TRP A 53 4.75 -5.76 -15.26
CA TRP A 53 3.38 -5.61 -14.78
C TRP A 53 2.36 -6.10 -15.79
N LEU A 54 2.60 -5.88 -17.09
CA LEU A 54 1.73 -6.39 -18.13
C LEU A 54 1.69 -7.92 -18.13
N GLN A 55 2.85 -8.56 -17.94
CA GLN A 55 2.98 -10.01 -17.79
C GLN A 55 2.25 -10.52 -16.54
N GLU A 56 2.49 -9.90 -15.39
CA GLU A 56 1.87 -10.28 -14.10
C GLU A 56 0.34 -10.13 -14.11
N LEU A 57 -0.18 -9.04 -14.68
CA LEU A 57 -1.61 -8.74 -14.69
C LEU A 57 -2.39 -9.46 -15.79
N SER A 58 -1.69 -10.00 -16.80
CA SER A 58 -2.33 -10.78 -17.86
C SER A 58 -2.75 -12.17 -17.36
N ALA A 59 -3.80 -12.73 -17.96
CA ALA A 59 -4.24 -14.11 -17.71
C ALA A 59 -3.22 -15.16 -18.24
N ILE A 60 -2.30 -14.73 -19.10
CA ILE A 60 -1.23 -15.54 -19.68
C ILE A 60 -0.10 -15.74 -18.67
N GLY A 61 0.16 -14.75 -17.82
CA GLY A 61 1.19 -14.78 -16.78
C GLY A 61 2.63 -14.60 -17.30
N PRO A 62 3.61 -14.51 -16.39
CA PRO A 62 5.01 -14.24 -16.73
C PRO A 62 5.78 -15.43 -17.31
N GLU A 63 5.25 -16.65 -17.12
CA GLU A 63 5.90 -17.90 -17.54
C GLU A 63 5.91 -18.11 -19.06
N HIS A 64 5.23 -17.26 -19.84
CA HIS A 64 5.10 -17.37 -21.29
C HIS A 64 5.78 -16.21 -22.04
N SER A 65 6.76 -15.54 -21.42
CA SER A 65 7.47 -14.37 -21.96
C SER A 65 8.44 -14.65 -23.12
N ASP A 66 8.23 -15.75 -23.85
CA ASP A 66 9.03 -16.19 -25.00
C ASP A 66 8.54 -15.54 -26.32
N GLU A 67 9.16 -15.97 -27.44
CA GLU A 67 8.80 -15.58 -28.81
C GLU A 67 7.32 -15.92 -29.09
N GLY A 68 6.50 -14.90 -29.33
CA GLY A 68 5.05 -15.05 -29.62
C GLY A 68 4.10 -14.60 -28.51
N TRP A 69 4.60 -14.20 -27.34
CA TRP A 69 3.75 -13.71 -26.22
C TRP A 69 2.82 -12.53 -26.62
N THR A 70 3.29 -11.64 -27.48
CA THR A 70 2.49 -10.50 -27.97
C THR A 70 1.31 -10.94 -28.83
N ASP A 71 1.49 -11.98 -29.64
CA ASP A 71 0.42 -12.53 -30.48
C ASP A 71 -0.61 -13.25 -29.60
N GLU A 72 -0.16 -13.95 -28.56
CA GLU A 72 -1.04 -14.58 -27.57
C GLU A 72 -1.88 -13.56 -26.80
N LEU A 73 -1.30 -12.41 -26.41
CA LEU A 73 -2.05 -11.30 -25.81
C LEU A 73 -3.14 -10.77 -26.76
N ILE A 74 -2.78 -10.52 -28.02
CA ILE A 74 -3.72 -9.99 -29.02
C ILE A 74 -4.86 -10.97 -29.31
N ASP A 75 -4.58 -12.27 -29.27
CA ASP A 75 -5.61 -13.30 -29.50
C ASP A 75 -6.45 -13.59 -28.24
N THR A 76 -5.94 -13.27 -27.05
CA THR A 76 -6.65 -13.46 -25.78
C THR A 76 -7.61 -12.31 -25.46
N TYR A 77 -7.23 -11.08 -25.80
CA TYR A 77 -7.95 -9.87 -25.40
C TYR A 77 -8.56 -9.14 -26.58
N ASP A 78 -9.77 -8.60 -26.40
CA ASP A 78 -10.33 -7.64 -27.35
C ASP A 78 -9.52 -6.33 -27.33
N PRO A 79 -9.54 -5.50 -28.40
CA PRO A 79 -8.72 -4.29 -28.48
C PRO A 79 -8.89 -3.35 -27.26
N GLY A 80 -10.13 -3.08 -26.86
CA GLY A 80 -10.41 -2.25 -25.68
C GLY A 80 -9.91 -2.87 -24.38
N GLU A 81 -10.03 -4.19 -24.22
CA GLU A 81 -9.53 -4.92 -23.04
C GLU A 81 -8.01 -4.88 -22.97
N LEU A 82 -7.32 -5.07 -24.10
CA LEU A 82 -5.87 -4.95 -24.19
C LEU A 82 -5.41 -3.52 -23.89
N GLY A 83 -6.12 -2.52 -24.40
CA GLY A 83 -5.90 -1.11 -24.07
C GLY A 83 -6.03 -0.83 -22.58
N TRP A 84 -6.99 -1.48 -21.90
CA TRP A 84 -7.19 -1.34 -20.46
C TRP A 84 -6.12 -2.08 -19.67
N LEU A 85 -5.73 -3.28 -20.11
CA LEU A 85 -4.66 -4.06 -19.50
C LEU A 85 -3.32 -3.32 -19.55
N VAL A 86 -2.97 -2.72 -20.71
CA VAL A 86 -1.75 -1.90 -20.85
C VAL A 86 -1.82 -0.66 -19.95
N ARG A 87 -2.98 0.00 -19.83
CA ARG A 87 -3.16 1.13 -18.91
C ARG A 87 -2.94 0.70 -17.46
N ARG A 88 -3.49 -0.44 -17.04
CA ARG A 88 -3.28 -0.98 -15.68
C ARG A 88 -1.83 -1.30 -15.41
N ALA A 89 -1.14 -1.93 -16.36
CA ALA A 89 0.29 -2.19 -16.24
C ALA A 89 1.09 -0.88 -16.12
N ALA A 90 0.73 0.15 -16.88
CA ALA A 90 1.39 1.46 -16.80
C ALA A 90 1.15 2.14 -15.44
N VAL A 91 -0.07 2.06 -14.91
CA VAL A 91 -0.40 2.56 -13.56
C VAL A 91 0.34 1.76 -12.48
N ALA A 92 0.38 0.43 -12.60
CA ALA A 92 1.09 -0.44 -11.68
C ALA A 92 2.61 -0.17 -11.67
N ALA A 93 3.18 0.22 -12.81
CA ALA A 93 4.58 0.61 -12.91
C ALA A 93 4.93 1.89 -12.14
N VAL A 94 3.94 2.71 -11.77
CA VAL A 94 4.19 3.94 -11.03
C VAL A 94 4.63 3.63 -9.59
N PRO A 95 5.83 4.06 -9.16
CA PRO A 95 6.41 3.69 -7.86
C PRO A 95 5.63 4.12 -6.63
N SER A 96 4.89 5.21 -6.72
CA SER A 96 4.15 5.76 -5.58
C SER A 96 2.84 6.42 -5.99
N LEU A 97 1.87 6.42 -5.08
CA LEU A 97 0.63 7.17 -5.26
C LEU A 97 0.89 8.67 -5.45
N GLY A 98 1.95 9.21 -4.85
CA GLY A 98 2.38 10.60 -5.06
C GLY A 98 2.74 10.85 -6.53
N GLU A 99 3.63 10.05 -7.09
CA GLU A 99 4.02 10.14 -8.51
C GLU A 99 2.86 9.91 -9.47
N LEU A 100 1.91 9.03 -9.11
CA LEU A 100 0.70 8.81 -9.91
C LEU A 100 -0.15 10.07 -10.04
N LEU A 101 -0.14 10.91 -9.00
CA LEU A 101 -0.94 12.11 -8.86
C LEU A 101 -0.16 13.39 -9.22
N GLU A 102 1.17 13.37 -9.20
CA GLU A 102 2.03 14.48 -9.61
C GLU A 102 1.83 14.83 -11.09
N GLY A 103 1.80 16.14 -11.41
CA GLY A 103 1.63 16.63 -12.78
C GLY A 103 0.19 16.58 -13.32
N ARG A 104 -0.77 16.03 -12.56
CA ARG A 104 -2.21 16.00 -12.93
C ARG A 104 -3.03 17.17 -12.36
N SER A 105 -2.37 18.23 -11.89
CA SER A 105 -3.00 19.43 -11.32
C SER A 105 -3.69 20.34 -12.34
N ASP A 106 -3.51 20.10 -13.65
CA ASP A 106 -4.13 20.87 -14.72
C ASP A 106 -5.42 20.13 -15.19
N TRP A 107 -6.53 20.54 -14.59
CA TRP A 107 -7.87 19.90 -14.55
C TRP A 107 -8.58 19.72 -15.91
N GLY A 108 -8.06 18.84 -16.76
CA GLY A 108 -8.70 18.39 -18.01
C GLY A 108 -9.04 16.90 -18.08
N VAL A 109 -8.58 16.08 -17.13
CA VAL A 109 -8.91 14.64 -17.06
C VAL A 109 -10.21 14.46 -16.28
N PRO A 110 -11.19 13.66 -16.77
CA PRO A 110 -12.39 13.35 -16.00
C PRO A 110 -12.03 12.75 -14.63
N ALA A 111 -12.71 13.19 -13.57
CA ALA A 111 -12.44 12.71 -12.22
C ALA A 111 -12.54 11.17 -12.10
N GLU A 112 -13.38 10.54 -12.92
CA GLU A 112 -13.58 9.09 -12.96
C GLU A 112 -12.36 8.32 -13.44
N ASP A 113 -11.64 8.79 -14.46
CA ASP A 113 -10.41 8.15 -14.94
C ASP A 113 -9.32 8.16 -13.88
N MET A 114 -9.25 9.25 -13.12
CA MET A 114 -8.29 9.40 -12.05
C MET A 114 -8.60 8.47 -10.88
N LYS A 115 -9.88 8.30 -10.51
CA LYS A 115 -10.31 7.33 -9.51
C LYS A 115 -9.99 5.90 -9.94
N ALA A 116 -10.22 5.55 -11.21
CA ALA A 116 -9.89 4.23 -11.74
C ALA A 116 -8.37 3.94 -11.71
N ASP A 117 -7.54 4.93 -12.02
CA ASP A 117 -6.08 4.81 -11.91
C ASP A 117 -5.66 4.61 -10.43
N VAL A 118 -6.21 5.41 -9.50
CA VAL A 118 -5.92 5.26 -8.07
C VAL A 118 -6.37 3.90 -7.53
N ALA A 119 -7.57 3.45 -7.89
CA ALA A 119 -8.09 2.14 -7.52
C ALA A 119 -7.17 1.01 -8.00
N THR A 120 -6.79 1.05 -9.27
CA THR A 120 -5.85 0.09 -9.86
C THR A 120 -4.52 0.08 -9.11
N TRP A 121 -3.98 1.27 -8.79
CA TRP A 121 -2.72 1.38 -8.06
C TRP A 121 -2.83 0.77 -6.66
N LEU A 122 -3.91 1.05 -5.94
CA LEU A 122 -4.17 0.51 -4.61
C LEU A 122 -4.29 -1.02 -4.62
N ASP A 123 -5.02 -1.59 -5.59
CA ASP A 123 -5.20 -3.05 -5.70
C ASP A 123 -3.88 -3.79 -5.93
N VAL A 124 -2.90 -3.12 -6.55
CA VAL A 124 -1.60 -3.70 -6.85
C VAL A 124 -0.60 -3.51 -5.70
N HIS A 125 -0.57 -2.31 -5.10
CA HIS A 125 0.51 -1.92 -4.18
C HIS A 125 0.13 -1.98 -2.71
N ALA A 126 -1.17 -1.97 -2.37
CA ALA A 126 -1.61 -1.99 -0.99
C ALA A 126 -1.80 -3.42 -0.47
N THR A 127 -1.26 -3.69 0.72
CA THR A 127 -1.59 -4.91 1.45
C THR A 127 -3.03 -4.85 1.96
N HIS A 128 -3.59 -6.02 2.27
CA HIS A 128 -4.92 -6.11 2.86
C HIS A 128 -5.10 -5.22 4.10
N ASP A 129 -4.13 -5.21 5.03
CA ASP A 129 -4.21 -4.39 6.23
C ASP A 129 -4.14 -2.88 5.92
N GLN A 130 -3.37 -2.51 4.89
CA GLN A 130 -3.28 -1.10 4.45
C GLN A 130 -4.60 -0.65 3.80
N LEU A 131 -5.23 -1.48 2.97
CA LEU A 131 -6.54 -1.19 2.37
C LEU A 131 -7.61 -1.04 3.45
N MET A 132 -7.63 -1.95 4.42
CA MET A 132 -8.59 -1.89 5.52
C MET A 132 -8.39 -0.66 6.41
N GLU A 133 -7.14 -0.30 6.70
CA GLU A 133 -6.84 0.93 7.44
C GLU A 133 -7.20 2.18 6.63
N LEU A 134 -6.89 2.18 5.33
CA LEU A 134 -7.24 3.27 4.43
C LEU A 134 -8.75 3.47 4.40
N ALA A 135 -9.52 2.39 4.22
CA ALA A 135 -10.98 2.39 4.25
C ALA A 135 -11.53 2.96 5.57
N ASP A 136 -11.01 2.52 6.72
CA ASP A 136 -11.40 3.03 8.04
C ASP A 136 -11.15 4.55 8.16
N ARG A 137 -9.98 5.02 7.70
CA ARG A 137 -9.57 6.43 7.80
C ARG A 137 -10.31 7.36 6.85
N VAL A 138 -10.70 6.90 5.66
CA VAL A 138 -11.55 7.68 4.74
C VAL A 138 -13.03 7.63 5.14
N GLY A 139 -13.38 6.87 6.19
CA GLY A 139 -14.76 6.74 6.64
C GLY A 139 -15.62 5.91 5.70
N TYR A 140 -15.04 4.88 5.06
CA TYR A 140 -15.78 3.94 4.23
C TYR A 140 -16.97 3.37 5.02
N VAL A 141 -18.17 3.65 4.52
CA VAL A 141 -19.41 3.07 5.02
C VAL A 141 -19.83 2.00 4.04
N LYS A 142 -19.81 0.74 4.48
CA LYS A 142 -20.35 -0.36 3.70
C LYS A 142 -21.83 -0.08 3.40
N GLU A 143 -22.16 0.24 2.16
CA GLU A 143 -23.54 0.18 1.73
C GLU A 143 -23.99 -1.28 1.82
N ALA A 144 -25.12 -1.51 2.50
CA ALA A 144 -25.66 -2.85 2.68
C ALA A 144 -26.11 -3.39 1.31
N SER A 145 -25.20 -3.99 0.55
CA SER A 145 -25.54 -4.69 -0.69
C SER A 145 -26.45 -5.88 -0.33
N PRO A 146 -27.68 -5.97 -0.87
CA PRO A 146 -28.66 -6.97 -0.46
C PRO A 146 -28.34 -8.41 -0.89
N SER A 147 -27.25 -8.66 -1.64
CA SER A 147 -27.12 -9.91 -2.42
C SER A 147 -25.75 -10.58 -2.42
N SER A 148 -24.91 -10.42 -1.39
CA SER A 148 -23.65 -11.17 -1.31
C SER A 148 -23.40 -11.73 0.08
N ASP A 149 -23.45 -13.06 0.19
CA ASP A 149 -23.06 -13.84 1.38
C ASP A 149 -21.52 -13.91 1.55
N TYR A 150 -20.75 -13.25 0.68
CA TYR A 150 -19.32 -13.05 0.88
C TYR A 150 -19.09 -11.72 1.59
N GLU A 151 -18.34 -11.74 2.68
CA GLU A 151 -17.78 -10.54 3.34
C GLU A 151 -16.90 -9.80 2.33
N LEU A 152 -17.50 -9.02 1.44
CA LEU A 152 -16.78 -8.17 0.49
C LEU A 152 -16.06 -7.10 1.31
N LEU A 153 -14.74 -7.24 1.32
CA LEU A 153 -13.78 -6.28 1.85
C LEU A 153 -13.70 -5.10 0.85
N PRO A 154 -13.42 -3.87 1.32
CA PRO A 154 -13.25 -2.74 0.41
C PRO A 154 -12.06 -3.02 -0.52
N ASP A 155 -12.30 -2.94 -1.83
CA ASP A 155 -11.25 -2.91 -2.85
C ASP A 155 -10.80 -1.48 -3.13
N GLY A 156 -9.79 -1.30 -3.99
CA GLY A 156 -9.30 0.02 -4.36
C GLY A 156 -10.37 0.91 -4.98
N PHE A 157 -11.38 0.32 -5.65
CA PHE A 157 -12.46 1.05 -6.30
C PHE A 157 -13.44 1.62 -5.27
N ASP A 158 -13.91 0.76 -4.36
CA ASP A 158 -14.73 1.13 -3.21
C ASP A 158 -14.12 2.30 -2.43
N ILE A 159 -12.81 2.27 -2.21
CA ILE A 159 -12.08 3.32 -1.49
C ILE A 159 -11.95 4.60 -2.34
N ALA A 160 -11.62 4.47 -3.62
CA ALA A 160 -11.44 5.61 -4.53
C ALA A 160 -12.74 6.38 -4.80
N GLU A 161 -13.91 5.75 -4.62
CA GLU A 161 -15.20 6.42 -4.71
C GLU A 161 -15.48 7.36 -3.53
N GLN A 162 -15.03 7.00 -2.34
CA GLN A 162 -15.38 7.69 -1.08
C GLN A 162 -14.55 8.95 -0.81
N ALA A 163 -13.35 9.06 -1.38
CA ALA A 163 -12.44 10.16 -1.11
C ALA A 163 -11.83 10.74 -2.39
N SER A 164 -11.48 12.03 -2.34
CA SER A 164 -10.77 12.66 -3.45
C SER A 164 -9.33 12.12 -3.57
N PRO A 165 -8.72 12.09 -4.77
CA PRO A 165 -7.34 11.61 -4.90
C PRO A 165 -6.31 12.34 -4.01
N PRO A 166 -6.37 13.68 -3.79
CA PRO A 166 -5.48 14.34 -2.83
C PRO A 166 -5.72 13.96 -1.37
N GLU A 167 -6.95 13.62 -1.01
CA GLU A 167 -7.29 13.10 0.32
C GLU A 167 -6.76 11.68 0.50
N LEU A 168 -6.96 10.82 -0.50
CA LEU A 168 -6.42 9.46 -0.53
C LEU A 168 -4.90 9.46 -0.38
N LEU A 169 -4.19 10.33 -1.10
CA LEU A 169 -2.74 10.46 -0.96
C LEU A 169 -2.34 10.78 0.49
N ARG A 170 -2.99 11.78 1.10
CA ARG A 170 -2.69 12.20 2.47
C ARG A 170 -2.96 11.07 3.48
N VAL A 171 -4.06 10.34 3.31
CA VAL A 171 -4.40 9.22 4.20
C VAL A 171 -3.44 8.06 3.96
N TRP A 172 -3.13 7.73 2.70
CA TRP A 172 -2.17 6.71 2.31
C TRP A 172 -0.78 6.97 2.89
N GLU A 173 -0.29 8.20 2.82
CA GLU A 173 0.97 8.60 3.45
C GLU A 173 0.92 8.38 4.96
N SER A 174 -0.21 8.66 5.62
CA SER A 174 -0.36 8.37 7.05
C SER A 174 -0.33 6.87 7.39
N VAL A 175 -0.87 6.02 6.50
CA VAL A 175 -0.91 4.56 6.63
C VAL A 175 0.47 3.94 6.37
N THR A 176 1.20 4.46 5.38
CA THR A 176 2.41 3.81 4.83
C THR A 176 3.72 4.45 5.19
N ALA A 177 3.75 5.73 5.60
CA ALA A 177 5.00 6.37 5.99
C ALA A 177 5.64 5.60 7.14
N SER A 178 6.72 4.85 6.88
CA SER A 178 7.62 4.41 7.94
C SER A 178 8.04 5.67 8.67
N ALA A 179 7.74 5.71 9.95
CA ALA A 179 7.96 6.94 10.65
C ALA A 179 9.46 7.05 10.89
N VAL A 180 10.02 8.23 10.67
CA VAL A 180 11.37 8.62 11.15
C VAL A 180 11.56 8.33 12.66
N THR A 181 10.44 8.04 13.34
CA THR A 181 10.34 7.66 14.73
C THR A 181 10.61 6.18 14.99
N ASP A 182 10.63 5.28 14.00
CA ASP A 182 10.85 3.84 14.20
C ASP A 182 12.25 3.58 14.78
N LEU A 183 12.37 2.55 15.61
CA LEU A 183 13.66 2.12 16.17
C LEU A 183 14.57 1.65 15.04
N THR A 184 15.77 2.19 14.99
CA THR A 184 16.83 1.64 14.14
C THR A 184 17.18 0.23 14.60
N ASP A 185 17.77 -0.59 13.74
CA ASP A 185 18.22 -1.94 14.13
C ASP A 185 19.19 -1.89 15.31
N SER A 186 20.09 -0.90 15.33
CA SER A 186 21.01 -0.68 16.44
C SER A 186 20.32 -0.29 17.76
N GLU A 187 19.32 0.62 17.71
CA GLU A 187 18.51 0.98 18.89
C GLU A 187 17.73 -0.25 19.38
N TRP A 188 17.20 -1.05 18.47
CA TRP A 188 16.44 -2.26 18.76
C TRP A 188 17.31 -3.37 19.40
N ASP A 189 18.52 -3.58 18.90
CA ASP A 189 19.45 -4.58 19.45
C ASP A 189 19.84 -4.26 20.90
N ILE A 190 20.12 -2.98 21.18
CA ILE A 190 20.41 -2.50 22.53
C ILE A 190 19.18 -2.74 23.43
N LEU A 191 17.99 -2.38 22.98
CA LEU A 191 16.76 -2.55 23.74
C LEU A 191 16.45 -4.03 24.01
N CYS A 192 16.63 -4.89 23.00
CA CYS A 192 16.45 -6.34 23.10
C CYS A 192 17.36 -6.97 24.15
N SER A 193 18.62 -6.54 24.21
CA SER A 193 19.60 -7.07 25.18
C SER A 193 19.20 -6.77 26.63
N CYS A 194 18.35 -5.76 26.84
CA CYS A 194 17.85 -5.33 28.14
C CYS A 194 16.52 -6.00 28.54
N PHE A 195 15.92 -6.82 27.66
CA PHE A 195 14.64 -7.45 28.00
C PHE A 195 14.80 -8.47 29.14
N PRO A 196 13.84 -8.49 30.09
CA PRO A 196 13.84 -9.47 31.14
C PRO A 196 13.69 -10.88 30.54
N PRO A 197 14.27 -11.92 31.19
CA PRO A 197 14.14 -13.29 30.74
C PRO A 197 12.69 -13.71 30.52
N ARG A 198 12.44 -14.57 29.54
CA ARG A 198 11.08 -15.04 29.25
C ARG A 198 10.51 -15.81 30.45
N ARG A 199 9.23 -15.55 30.79
CA ARG A 199 8.51 -16.36 31.80
C ARG A 199 8.50 -17.82 31.33
N GLY A 200 9.06 -18.73 32.12
CA GLY A 200 9.26 -20.15 31.76
C GLY A 200 10.66 -20.50 31.24
N GLY A 201 11.58 -19.53 31.16
CA GLY A 201 12.96 -19.76 30.75
C GLY A 201 13.18 -19.74 29.22
N GLY A 202 14.45 -19.62 28.83
CA GLY A 202 14.88 -19.56 27.43
C GLY A 202 14.93 -18.16 26.84
N ARG A 203 15.43 -18.07 25.59
CA ARG A 203 15.44 -16.84 24.79
C ARG A 203 14.08 -16.60 24.16
N TYR A 204 13.76 -15.33 23.90
CA TYR A 204 12.63 -14.99 23.04
C TYR A 204 12.84 -15.58 21.65
N ARG A 205 11.75 -16.06 21.05
CA ARG A 205 11.73 -16.48 19.64
C ARG A 205 11.70 -15.25 18.74
N THR A 206 12.12 -15.40 17.49
CA THR A 206 12.20 -14.30 16.51
C THR A 206 10.86 -13.57 16.36
N TYR A 207 9.76 -14.29 16.13
CA TYR A 207 8.43 -13.67 16.02
C TYR A 207 7.97 -12.92 17.29
N GLU A 208 8.44 -13.34 18.48
CA GLU A 208 8.12 -12.64 19.74
C GLU A 208 8.88 -11.30 19.84
N LEU A 209 10.10 -11.25 19.30
CA LEU A 209 10.90 -10.04 19.24
C LEU A 209 10.33 -9.09 18.17
N GLU A 210 9.96 -9.58 16.99
CA GLU A 210 9.32 -8.79 15.95
C GLU A 210 8.02 -8.14 16.43
N ALA A 211 7.14 -8.91 17.09
CA ALA A 211 5.90 -8.38 17.66
C ALA A 211 6.17 -7.33 18.76
N ARG A 212 7.24 -7.49 19.55
CA ARG A 212 7.66 -6.47 20.52
C ARG A 212 8.18 -5.22 19.82
N ARG A 213 9.00 -5.36 18.76
CA ARG A 213 9.53 -4.24 17.99
C ARG A 213 8.38 -3.39 17.46
N GLN A 214 7.43 -4.02 16.78
CA GLN A 214 6.21 -3.37 16.30
C GLN A 214 5.49 -2.60 17.42
N ALA A 215 5.32 -3.19 18.60
CA ALA A 215 4.68 -2.52 19.73
C ALA A 215 5.48 -1.30 20.24
N PHE A 216 6.81 -1.38 20.31
CA PHE A 216 7.66 -0.26 20.72
C PHE A 216 7.67 0.86 19.66
N ASP A 217 7.70 0.51 18.38
CA ASP A 217 7.59 1.47 17.27
C ASP A 217 6.22 2.16 17.28
N ALA A 218 5.13 1.44 17.59
CA ALA A 218 3.80 2.02 17.81
C ALA A 218 3.80 3.09 18.91
N VAL A 219 4.44 2.80 20.05
CA VAL A 219 4.55 3.74 21.18
C VAL A 219 5.33 4.97 20.75
N ARG A 220 6.44 4.78 20.03
CA ARG A 220 7.30 5.88 19.58
C ARG A 220 6.57 6.76 18.57
N PHE A 221 5.87 6.16 17.61
CA PHE A 221 5.01 6.85 16.66
C PHE A 221 3.95 7.70 17.37
N LYS A 222 3.21 7.07 18.29
CA LYS A 222 2.13 7.72 19.06
C LYS A 222 2.64 8.95 19.80
N MET A 223 3.79 8.83 20.46
CA MET A 223 4.36 9.92 21.27
C MET A 223 4.91 11.05 20.41
N ALA A 224 5.67 10.71 19.36
CA ALA A 224 6.27 11.71 18.48
C ALA A 224 5.21 12.53 17.73
N ASN A 225 4.09 11.92 17.36
CA ASN A 225 3.01 12.60 16.65
C ASN A 225 1.88 13.12 17.56
N SER A 226 1.93 12.84 18.86
CA SER A 226 0.89 13.22 19.83
C SER A 226 -0.54 12.82 19.41
N VAL A 227 -0.68 11.63 18.82
CA VAL A 227 -1.95 11.12 18.30
C VAL A 227 -2.66 10.18 19.29
N PRO A 228 -3.99 9.99 19.19
CA PRO A 228 -4.68 8.92 19.92
C PRO A 228 -4.24 7.54 19.43
N TRP A 229 -4.41 6.51 20.26
CA TRP A 229 -4.07 5.12 19.92
C TRP A 229 -4.82 4.59 18.69
N SER A 230 -6.02 5.09 18.42
CA SER A 230 -6.81 4.73 17.23
C SER A 230 -6.21 5.27 15.93
N ALA A 231 -5.36 6.30 16.00
CA ALA A 231 -4.69 6.89 14.83
C ALA A 231 -3.29 6.32 14.60
N VAL A 232 -2.85 5.35 15.43
CA VAL A 232 -1.59 4.63 15.23
C VAL A 232 -1.74 3.68 14.04
N PRO A 233 -0.81 3.70 13.06
CA PRO A 233 -0.86 2.84 11.90
C PRO A 233 -0.93 1.35 12.19
N TRP A 234 -1.75 0.61 11.44
CA TRP A 234 -2.00 -0.82 11.64
C TRP A 234 -0.77 -1.68 11.36
N ARG A 235 0.23 -1.16 10.64
CA ARG A 235 1.57 -1.79 10.51
C ARG A 235 2.26 -2.05 11.85
N TYR A 236 1.90 -1.31 12.90
CA TYR A 236 2.38 -1.54 14.27
C TYR A 236 1.49 -2.49 15.09
N GLY A 237 0.45 -3.03 14.46
CA GLY A 237 -0.58 -3.87 15.05
C GLY A 237 -1.96 -3.22 14.94
N LYS A 238 -2.95 -4.00 14.51
CA LYS A 238 -4.34 -3.56 14.39
C LYS A 238 -4.88 -3.01 15.73
N PRO A 239 -5.50 -1.83 15.76
CA PRO A 239 -6.17 -1.32 16.95
C PRO A 239 -7.18 -2.33 17.51
N PRO A 240 -7.33 -2.45 18.84
CA PRO A 240 -6.65 -1.72 19.91
C PRO A 240 -5.34 -2.38 20.41
N MET A 241 -4.73 -3.29 19.65
CA MET A 241 -3.60 -4.10 20.12
C MET A 241 -2.37 -3.30 20.60
N PRO A 242 -1.93 -2.23 19.91
CA PRO A 242 -0.81 -1.40 20.40
C PRO A 242 -1.05 -0.84 21.81
N TYR A 243 -2.27 -0.37 22.07
CA TYR A 243 -2.67 0.12 23.39
C TYR A 243 -2.62 -0.99 24.46
N PHE A 244 -3.15 -2.18 24.16
CA PHE A 244 -3.10 -3.29 25.10
C PHE A 244 -1.68 -3.77 25.39
N ASN A 245 -0.82 -3.80 24.38
CA ASN A 245 0.60 -4.11 24.56
C ASN A 245 1.27 -3.06 25.46
N PHE A 246 1.08 -1.77 25.19
CA PHE A 246 1.60 -0.69 26.02
C PHE A 246 1.14 -0.81 27.48
N ARG A 247 -0.17 -0.94 27.71
CA ARG A 247 -0.72 -1.07 29.08
C ARG A 247 -0.21 -2.31 29.79
N ARG A 248 -0.07 -3.43 29.08
CA ARG A 248 0.50 -4.66 29.64
C ARG A 248 1.97 -4.46 30.03
N TYR A 249 2.77 -3.80 29.20
CA TYR A 249 4.18 -3.52 29.48
C TYR A 249 4.36 -2.56 30.65
N ALA A 250 3.55 -1.50 30.71
CA ALA A 250 3.50 -0.58 31.85
C ALA A 250 3.15 -1.33 33.15
N ARG A 251 2.05 -2.09 33.16
CA ARG A 251 1.61 -2.84 34.33
C ARG A 251 2.63 -3.90 34.79
N ASP A 252 3.28 -4.58 33.84
CA ASP A 252 4.28 -5.61 34.14
C ASP A 252 5.65 -4.98 34.54
N GLY A 253 5.77 -3.66 34.58
CA GLY A 253 6.99 -2.94 35.00
C GLY A 253 8.13 -2.98 33.97
N LEU A 254 7.79 -3.22 32.70
CA LEU A 254 8.79 -3.44 31.65
C LEU A 254 9.59 -2.17 31.37
N PHE A 255 8.95 -1.01 31.32
CA PHE A 255 9.62 0.26 31.01
C PHE A 255 10.61 0.65 32.11
N GLU A 256 10.26 0.43 33.38
CA GLU A 256 11.12 0.65 34.54
C GLU A 256 12.30 -0.33 34.55
N SER A 257 12.05 -1.59 34.16
CA SER A 257 13.11 -2.60 34.03
C SER A 257 14.10 -2.22 32.93
N LEU A 258 13.61 -1.73 31.79
CA LEU A 258 14.42 -1.29 30.67
C LEU A 258 15.22 -0.03 31.02
N ALA A 259 14.57 0.98 31.62
CA ALA A 259 15.20 2.21 32.09
C ALA A 259 16.42 1.95 32.99
N LYS A 260 16.33 0.95 33.87
CA LYS A 260 17.42 0.54 34.77
C LYS A 260 18.55 -0.24 34.07
N SER A 261 18.22 -0.93 32.98
CA SER A 261 19.13 -1.87 32.31
C SER A 261 19.86 -1.24 31.13
N LEU A 262 19.33 -0.15 30.56
CA LEU A 262 19.94 0.53 29.43
C LEU A 262 21.32 1.10 29.80
N PRO A 263 22.34 0.91 28.94
CA PRO A 263 23.68 1.42 29.19
C PRO A 263 23.68 2.95 29.12
N VAL A 264 24.50 3.56 29.98
CA VAL A 264 24.73 5.02 29.97
C VAL A 264 25.87 5.32 29.00
N GLY A 265 25.54 5.96 27.88
CA GLY A 265 26.50 6.37 26.86
C GLY A 265 25.97 7.55 26.04
N GLU A 266 26.84 8.20 25.28
CA GLU A 266 26.43 9.24 24.34
C GLU A 266 25.55 8.67 23.23
N ASP A 267 25.95 7.52 22.69
CA ASP A 267 25.25 6.83 21.59
C ASP A 267 23.87 6.30 21.99
N THR A 268 23.63 6.05 23.28
CA THR A 268 22.35 5.54 23.81
C THR A 268 21.50 6.61 24.47
N ARG A 269 21.99 7.86 24.55
CA ARG A 269 21.33 8.97 25.27
C ARG A 269 19.89 9.18 24.83
N ARG A 270 19.64 9.19 23.51
CA ARG A 270 18.30 9.37 22.93
C ARG A 270 17.35 8.25 23.34
N LEU A 271 17.80 6.99 23.24
CA LEU A 271 17.02 5.81 23.59
C LEU A 271 16.70 5.80 25.09
N SER A 272 17.69 6.07 25.95
CA SER A 272 17.52 6.13 27.40
C SER A 272 16.58 7.25 27.84
N GLN A 273 16.68 8.45 27.26
CA GLN A 273 15.75 9.55 27.53
C GLN A 273 14.31 9.16 27.20
N TRP A 274 14.10 8.53 26.04
CA TRP A 274 12.78 8.08 25.63
C TRP A 274 12.23 7.00 26.57
N VAL A 275 12.99 5.94 26.87
CA VAL A 275 12.53 4.87 27.77
C VAL A 275 12.25 5.38 29.19
N ASN A 276 13.05 6.32 29.70
CA ASN A 276 12.77 6.97 30.99
C ASN A 276 11.43 7.73 30.96
N SER A 277 11.13 8.46 29.87
CA SER A 277 9.83 9.12 29.73
C SER A 277 8.64 8.15 29.72
N LEU A 278 8.82 6.93 29.20
CA LEU A 278 7.81 5.87 29.26
C LEU A 278 7.57 5.39 30.68
N ALA A 279 8.65 5.16 31.44
CA ALA A 279 8.58 4.71 32.82
C ALA A 279 7.88 5.76 33.71
N ASP A 280 8.22 7.04 33.53
CA ASP A 280 7.60 8.14 34.26
C ASP A 280 6.11 8.28 33.91
N GLY A 281 5.75 8.21 32.62
CA GLY A 281 4.37 8.31 32.16
C GLY A 281 3.49 7.11 32.58
N ALA A 282 4.05 5.89 32.60
CA ALA A 282 3.35 4.70 33.07
C ALA A 282 3.00 4.75 34.58
N ALA A 283 3.84 5.42 35.38
CA ALA A 283 3.63 5.60 36.81
C ALA A 283 2.49 6.57 37.14
N ASP A 284 2.15 7.50 36.24
CA ASP A 284 1.02 8.41 36.39
C ASP A 284 -0.30 7.77 35.93
N ASP A 285 -0.26 6.95 34.88
CA ASP A 285 -1.42 6.27 34.27
C ASP A 285 -1.95 5.07 35.10
N THR A 286 -1.25 4.71 36.17
CA THR A 286 -1.64 3.66 37.15
C THR A 286 -2.26 4.24 38.43
N LYS A 287 -2.28 5.58 38.58
CA LYS A 287 -2.90 6.29 39.73
C LYS A 287 -4.29 6.86 39.44
N SER A 288 -4.79 6.75 38.21
CA SER A 288 -6.15 7.11 37.78
C SER A 288 -7.02 5.86 37.60
#